data_AF-A0A8T8E456-F1
#
_entry.id   AF-A0A8T8E456-F1
#
_cell.length_a   1.000
_cell.length_b   1.000
_cell.length_c   1.000
_cell.angle_alpha   90.00
_cell.angle_beta   90.00
_cell.angle_gamma   90.00
#
_symmetry.space_group_name_H-M   'P 1'
#
loop_
_entity.id
_entity.type
_entity.pdbx_description
1 polymer ?
#
loop_
_entity_poly.entity_id
_entity_poly.type
_entity_poly.pdbx_seq_one_letter_code
_entity_poly.pdbx_strand_id
1 'polypeptide(L)'
;MSASEGQSDDPTLDDLYEQLEALEETVDTADERTEVRRTRRLVHRLSNNAMVGRVITRFTRKDKAEAFVGSVVIGMPMLVEDGVFEIGRFLATHPPLFAVNMVLAVALVVGILYVADFREIQIHNPYFGVIPRRPVWVCGIAFATAAVLMTLWGRIAWDEPWVNLCQVSVVFTAMALGGSLGDILPGESE
;
A
#
# COMPACT_ATOMS: atom_id res chain seq x y z
N MET A 1 33.49 29.09 9.47
CA MET A 1 32.51 29.04 10.58
C MET A 1 31.47 28.03 10.18
N SER A 2 31.45 26.89 10.89
CA SER A 2 30.57 25.75 10.65
C SER A 2 29.13 26.13 10.95
N ALA A 3 28.21 25.78 10.06
CA ALA A 3 26.78 25.71 10.36
C ALA A 3 26.41 24.22 10.23
N SER A 4 26.27 23.57 11.38
CA SER A 4 25.61 22.28 11.50
C SER A 4 24.43 22.47 12.45
N GLU A 5 23.42 21.65 12.21
CA GLU A 5 22.35 21.21 13.11
C GLU A 5 21.04 21.97 13.10
N GLY A 6 19.99 21.16 12.97
CA GLY A 6 18.60 21.55 12.76
C GLY A 6 17.81 20.58 11.88
N GLN A 7 18.27 19.33 11.69
CA GLN A 7 17.43 18.26 11.18
C GLN A 7 16.69 17.68 12.40
N SER A 8 15.38 17.91 12.47
CA SER A 8 14.51 17.30 13.46
C SER A 8 14.43 15.79 13.19
N ASP A 9 15.29 15.02 13.84
CA ASP A 9 15.14 13.57 13.98
C ASP A 9 13.96 13.32 14.92
N ASP A 10 12.92 12.66 14.42
CA ASP A 10 11.90 12.09 15.29
C ASP A 10 12.57 11.03 16.18
N PRO A 11 12.38 11.07 17.50
CA PRO A 11 13.07 10.19 18.43
C PRO A 11 12.74 8.72 18.13
N THR A 12 13.77 7.90 17.94
CA THR A 12 13.64 6.47 17.65
C THR A 12 13.51 5.64 18.92
N LEU A 13 13.09 4.38 18.78
CA LEU A 13 13.04 3.42 19.89
C LEU A 13 14.42 3.12 20.47
N ASP A 14 15.47 3.22 19.65
CA ASP A 14 16.85 3.05 20.11
C ASP A 14 17.29 4.26 20.96
N ASP A 15 16.92 5.49 20.56
CA ASP A 15 17.19 6.70 21.35
C ASP A 15 16.50 6.66 22.72
N LEU A 16 15.29 6.06 22.80
CA LEU A 16 14.59 5.84 24.06
C LEU A 16 15.26 4.77 24.92
N TYR A 17 15.83 3.73 24.31
CA TYR A 17 16.55 2.68 25.03
C TYR A 17 17.84 3.20 25.64
N GLU A 18 18.59 4.01 24.89
CA GLU A 18 19.82 4.65 25.34
C GLU A 18 19.55 5.65 26.47
N GLN A 19 18.46 6.43 26.38
CA GLN A 19 18.01 7.30 27.48
C GLN A 19 17.63 6.52 28.74
N LEU A 20 16.96 5.38 28.63
CA LEU A 20 16.62 4.54 29.79
C LEU A 20 17.87 3.89 30.43
N GLU A 21 18.90 3.59 29.64
CA GLU A 21 20.19 3.08 30.14
C GLU A 21 20.94 4.16 30.93
N ALA A 22 21.02 5.37 30.37
CA ALA A 22 21.60 6.53 31.06
C ALA A 22 20.83 6.87 32.35
N LEU A 23 19.51 6.68 32.35
CA LEU A 23 18.69 6.87 33.54
C LEU A 23 18.94 5.78 34.61
N GLU A 24 19.22 4.52 34.25
CA GLU A 24 19.57 3.49 35.25
C GLU A 24 20.92 3.80 35.95
N GLU A 25 21.86 4.40 35.23
CA GLU A 25 23.20 4.74 35.75
C GLU A 25 23.19 5.97 36.67
N THR A 26 22.24 6.89 36.47
CA THR A 26 22.15 8.16 37.23
C THR A 26 21.23 8.09 38.46
N VAL A 27 20.48 7.01 38.61
CA VAL A 27 19.49 6.86 39.69
C VAL A 27 20.11 6.24 40.94
N ASP A 28 20.00 6.97 42.06
CA ASP A 28 20.67 6.63 43.33
C ASP A 28 19.89 5.63 44.20
N THR A 29 18.57 5.49 44.03
CA THR A 29 17.74 4.64 44.91
C THR A 29 17.43 3.27 44.33
N ALA A 30 17.33 2.26 45.20
CA ALA A 30 17.05 0.88 44.80
C ALA A 30 15.63 0.71 44.21
N ASP A 31 14.67 1.50 44.67
CA ASP A 31 13.29 1.47 44.19
C ASP A 31 13.19 2.06 42.78
N GLU A 32 13.82 3.22 42.54
CA GLU A 32 13.83 3.85 41.22
C GLU A 32 14.56 2.99 40.17
N ARG A 33 15.69 2.35 40.53
CA ARG A 33 16.36 1.38 39.66
C ARG A 33 15.47 0.19 39.27
N THR A 34 14.58 -0.23 40.18
CA THR A 34 13.65 -1.33 39.91
C THR A 34 12.59 -0.92 38.90
N GLU A 35 12.11 0.33 38.98
CA GLU A 35 11.12 0.87 38.03
C GLU A 35 11.72 1.12 36.64
N VAL A 36 12.97 1.59 36.55
CA VAL A 36 13.68 1.73 35.26
C VAL A 36 13.84 0.37 34.57
N ARG A 37 14.22 -0.67 35.31
CA ARG A 37 14.30 -2.05 34.77
C ARG A 37 12.96 -2.58 34.30
N ARG A 38 11.88 -2.26 35.02
CA ARG A 38 10.52 -2.65 34.64
C ARG A 38 10.12 -1.99 33.32
N THR A 39 10.38 -0.70 33.19
CA THR A 39 10.12 0.09 31.98
C THR A 39 10.95 -0.41 30.81
N ARG A 40 12.26 -0.65 31.00
CA ARG A 40 13.14 -1.24 29.98
C ARG A 40 12.66 -2.61 29.50
N ARG A 41 12.16 -3.47 30.40
CA ARG A 41 11.56 -4.77 30.01
C ARG A 41 10.27 -4.62 29.21
N LEU A 42 9.44 -3.63 29.51
CA LEU A 42 8.23 -3.33 28.74
C LEU A 42 8.60 -2.82 27.34
N VAL A 43 9.53 -1.87 27.25
CA VAL A 43 10.04 -1.35 25.98
C VAL A 43 10.68 -2.45 25.14
N HIS A 44 11.50 -3.32 25.75
CA HIS A 44 12.12 -4.44 25.04
C HIS A 44 11.10 -5.46 24.52
N ARG A 45 10.00 -5.70 25.27
CA ARG A 45 8.89 -6.54 24.80
C ARG A 45 8.11 -5.89 23.66
N LEU A 46 7.95 -4.57 23.68
CA LEU A 46 7.30 -3.82 22.60
C LEU A 46 8.18 -3.73 21.34
N SER A 47 9.50 -3.58 21.50
CA SER A 47 10.47 -3.55 20.41
C SER A 47 10.63 -4.93 19.74
N ASN A 48 10.75 -6.01 20.53
CA ASN A 48 10.80 -7.37 19.99
C ASN A 48 9.48 -7.84 19.37
N ASN A 49 8.37 -7.18 19.70
CA ASN A 49 7.13 -7.36 18.96
C ASN A 49 7.25 -6.52 17.68
N ALA A 50 7.80 -7.12 16.62
CA ALA A 50 8.10 -6.53 15.30
C ALA A 50 6.90 -5.86 14.56
N MET A 51 5.78 -5.74 15.26
CA MET A 51 4.50 -5.17 14.87
C MET A 51 4.33 -3.70 15.33
N VAL A 52 5.09 -3.22 16.33
CA VAL A 52 4.86 -1.89 16.95
C VAL A 52 5.62 -0.75 16.26
N GLY A 53 6.72 -1.03 15.56
CA GLY A 53 7.61 0.01 15.01
C GLY A 53 7.39 0.41 13.56
N ARG A 54 6.57 -0.31 12.77
CA ARG A 54 6.44 -0.03 11.33
C ARG A 54 5.26 0.88 11.05
N VAL A 55 5.42 2.16 11.40
CA VAL A 55 4.70 3.23 10.70
C VAL A 55 5.24 3.24 9.27
N ILE A 56 4.53 2.59 8.35
CA ILE A 56 4.86 2.58 6.91
C ILE A 56 4.57 3.99 6.38
N THR A 57 5.51 4.91 6.59
CA THR A 57 5.39 6.32 6.22
C THR A 57 5.68 6.59 4.74
N ARG A 58 6.21 5.61 4.00
CA ARG A 58 6.49 5.77 2.56
C ARG A 58 6.20 4.51 1.75
N PHE A 59 5.31 4.68 0.78
CA PHE A 59 5.16 3.76 -0.36
C PHE A 59 6.47 3.76 -1.17
N THR A 60 7.26 2.72 -0.98
CA THR A 60 8.64 2.60 -1.50
C THR A 60 8.61 2.08 -2.94
N ARG A 61 9.71 2.24 -3.70
CA ARG A 61 9.81 1.69 -5.06
C ARG A 61 9.63 0.16 -5.09
N LYS A 62 9.96 -0.53 -4.00
CA LYS A 62 9.75 -1.98 -3.80
C LYS A 62 8.25 -2.31 -3.81
N ASP A 63 7.45 -1.64 -2.99
CA ASP A 63 5.99 -1.81 -2.91
C ASP A 63 5.32 -1.62 -4.28
N LYS A 64 5.79 -0.64 -5.06
CA LYS A 64 5.31 -0.42 -6.44
C LYS A 64 5.63 -1.60 -7.37
N ALA A 65 6.80 -2.22 -7.22
CA ALA A 65 7.21 -3.36 -8.03
C ALA A 65 6.43 -4.62 -7.62
N GLU A 66 6.20 -4.84 -6.32
CA GLU A 66 5.39 -5.95 -5.81
C GLU A 66 3.94 -5.84 -6.25
N ALA A 67 3.35 -4.64 -6.14
CA ALA A 67 2.02 -4.36 -6.68
C ALA A 67 1.97 -4.58 -8.20
N PHE A 68 3.01 -4.19 -8.94
CA PHE A 68 3.08 -4.44 -10.38
C PHE A 68 3.13 -5.96 -10.69
N VAL A 69 4.00 -6.72 -10.01
CA VAL A 69 4.12 -8.17 -10.21
C VAL A 69 2.82 -8.87 -9.88
N GLY A 70 2.20 -8.57 -8.74
CA GLY A 70 0.91 -9.13 -8.36
C GLY A 70 -0.18 -8.80 -9.39
N SER A 71 -0.19 -7.57 -9.90
CA SER A 71 -1.13 -7.15 -10.95
C SER A 71 -0.94 -7.95 -12.23
N VAL A 72 0.29 -8.15 -12.68
CA VAL A 72 0.59 -8.88 -13.92
C VAL A 72 0.26 -10.36 -13.76
N VAL A 73 0.67 -10.99 -12.65
CA VAL A 73 0.45 -12.44 -12.43
C VAL A 73 -1.03 -12.78 -12.42
N ILE A 74 -1.85 -11.98 -11.75
CA ILE A 74 -3.30 -12.19 -11.68
C ILE A 74 -4.03 -11.70 -12.94
N GLY A 75 -3.54 -10.62 -13.56
CA GLY A 75 -4.19 -10.02 -14.74
C GLY A 75 -3.87 -10.68 -16.07
N MET A 76 -2.73 -11.37 -16.19
CA MET A 76 -2.30 -11.96 -17.46
C MET A 76 -3.29 -13.01 -18.02
N PRO A 77 -3.86 -13.93 -17.23
CA PRO A 77 -4.86 -14.87 -17.74
C PRO A 77 -6.09 -14.16 -18.32
N MET A 78 -6.56 -13.09 -17.66
CA MET A 78 -7.69 -12.27 -18.09
C MET A 78 -7.41 -11.51 -19.39
N LEU A 79 -6.16 -11.09 -19.65
CA LEU A 79 -5.78 -10.45 -20.91
C LEU A 79 -5.96 -11.37 -22.13
N VAL A 80 -5.74 -12.67 -21.93
CA VAL A 80 -5.80 -13.68 -22.99
C VAL A 80 -7.24 -14.16 -23.20
N GLU A 81 -8.10 -14.04 -22.19
CA GLU A 81 -9.48 -14.52 -22.25
C GLU A 81 -10.41 -13.56 -23.00
N ASP A 82 -11.14 -14.08 -23.99
CA ASP A 82 -12.06 -13.27 -24.81
C ASP A 82 -13.31 -12.82 -24.04
N GLY A 83 -13.68 -13.51 -22.95
CA GLY A 83 -14.82 -13.15 -22.11
C GLY A 83 -14.71 -11.74 -21.53
N VAL A 84 -13.49 -11.25 -21.27
CA VAL A 84 -13.24 -9.90 -20.77
C VAL A 84 -13.67 -8.82 -21.77
N PHE A 85 -13.51 -9.10 -23.07
CA PHE A 85 -13.88 -8.17 -24.14
C PHE A 85 -15.39 -8.10 -24.35
N GLU A 86 -16.07 -9.23 -24.15
CA GLU A 86 -17.53 -9.30 -24.16
C GLU A 86 -18.14 -8.53 -22.98
N ILE A 87 -17.58 -8.71 -21.77
CA ILE A 87 -17.97 -7.92 -20.59
C ILE A 87 -17.75 -6.43 -20.84
N GLY A 88 -16.60 -6.04 -21.42
CA GLY A 88 -16.32 -4.64 -21.76
C GLY A 88 -17.32 -4.04 -22.76
N ARG A 89 -17.72 -4.80 -23.79
CA ARG A 89 -18.79 -4.39 -24.72
C ARG A 89 -20.14 -4.26 -24.02
N PHE A 90 -20.47 -5.18 -23.12
CA PHE A 90 -21.70 -5.08 -22.33
C PHE A 90 -21.70 -3.83 -21.43
N LEU A 91 -20.61 -3.55 -20.73
CA LEU A 91 -20.46 -2.34 -19.90
C LEU A 91 -20.57 -1.05 -20.73
N ALA A 92 -20.04 -1.05 -21.95
CA ALA A 92 -20.13 0.12 -22.84
C ALA A 92 -21.60 0.48 -23.19
N THR A 93 -22.48 -0.51 -23.25
CA THR A 93 -23.93 -0.31 -23.46
C THR A 93 -24.72 0.01 -22.18
N HIS A 94 -24.12 -0.21 -21.01
CA HIS A 94 -24.73 0.02 -19.69
C HIS A 94 -23.85 0.92 -18.81
N PRO A 95 -23.78 2.24 -19.08
CA PRO A 95 -22.95 3.18 -18.32
C PRO A 95 -23.14 3.15 -16.79
N PRO A 96 -24.35 2.94 -16.25
CA PRO A 96 -24.53 2.79 -14.80
C PRO A 96 -23.78 1.58 -14.23
N LEU A 97 -23.77 0.45 -14.95
CA LEU A 97 -23.06 -0.76 -14.52
C LEU A 97 -21.54 -0.59 -14.63
N PHE A 98 -21.06 0.17 -15.62
CA PHE A 98 -19.65 0.57 -15.68
C PHE A 98 -19.24 1.38 -14.45
N ALA A 99 -20.05 2.37 -14.03
CA ALA A 99 -19.77 3.15 -12.83
C ALA A 99 -19.76 2.27 -11.57
N VAL A 100 -20.72 1.34 -11.45
CA VAL A 100 -20.76 0.36 -10.36
C VAL A 100 -19.51 -0.53 -10.37
N ASN A 101 -19.06 -1.01 -11.54
CA ASN A 101 -17.84 -1.81 -11.66
C ASN A 101 -16.60 -1.03 -11.18
N MET A 102 -16.48 0.24 -11.56
CA MET A 102 -15.36 1.09 -11.14
C MET A 102 -15.38 1.32 -9.62
N VAL A 103 -16.56 1.63 -9.07
CA VAL A 103 -16.73 1.81 -7.62
C VAL A 103 -16.42 0.51 -6.88
N LEU A 104 -16.88 -0.63 -7.38
CA LEU A 104 -16.61 -1.95 -6.81
C LEU A 104 -15.11 -2.27 -6.84
N ALA A 105 -14.43 -2.05 -7.97
CA ALA A 105 -13.00 -2.28 -8.09
C ALA A 105 -12.21 -1.44 -7.08
N VAL A 106 -12.52 -0.16 -6.96
CA VAL A 106 -11.88 0.74 -5.98
C VAL A 106 -12.24 0.31 -4.55
N ALA A 107 -13.50 -0.02 -4.28
CA ALA A 107 -13.95 -0.47 -2.96
C ALA A 107 -13.26 -1.78 -2.54
N LEU A 108 -13.02 -2.70 -3.47
CA LEU A 108 -12.27 -3.93 -3.21
C LEU A 108 -10.81 -3.64 -2.91
N VAL A 109 -10.14 -2.79 -3.70
CA VAL A 109 -8.75 -2.39 -3.43
C VAL A 109 -8.63 -1.70 -2.06
N VAL A 110 -9.55 -0.79 -1.75
CA VAL A 110 -9.59 -0.12 -0.44
C VAL A 110 -9.90 -1.13 0.66
N GLY A 111 -10.87 -2.04 0.46
CA GLY A 111 -11.19 -3.09 1.42
C GLY A 111 -9.98 -3.98 1.72
N ILE A 112 -9.28 -4.41 0.68
CA ILE A 112 -8.08 -5.25 0.81
C ILE A 112 -6.97 -4.48 1.54
N LEU A 113 -6.69 -3.23 1.16
CA LEU A 113 -5.60 -2.45 1.77
C LEU A 113 -5.91 -1.90 3.18
N TYR A 114 -7.17 -1.65 3.52
CA TYR A 114 -7.57 -0.93 4.74
C TYR A 114 -8.41 -1.76 5.73
N VAL A 115 -9.17 -2.76 5.27
CA VAL A 115 -9.95 -3.64 6.16
C VAL A 115 -9.16 -4.89 6.54
N ALA A 116 -8.24 -5.36 5.68
CA ALA A 116 -7.39 -6.49 6.04
C ALA A 116 -6.25 -6.13 7.01
N ASP A 117 -5.82 -4.86 7.02
CA ASP A 117 -4.81 -4.38 7.95
C ASP A 117 -5.52 -3.75 9.17
N PHE A 118 -5.65 -4.51 10.26
CA PHE A 118 -6.08 -4.01 11.59
C PHE A 118 -5.04 -3.05 12.21
N ARG A 119 -4.39 -2.20 11.41
CA ARG A 119 -3.45 -1.19 11.88
C ARG A 119 -4.19 0.14 11.97
N GLU A 120 -4.11 0.80 13.11
CA GLU A 120 -4.52 2.19 13.26
C GLU A 120 -3.73 3.04 12.26
N ILE A 121 -4.40 3.47 11.18
CA ILE A 121 -3.79 4.32 10.17
C ILE A 121 -3.90 5.76 10.67
N GLN A 122 -2.78 6.30 11.13
CA GLN A 122 -2.58 7.75 11.11
C GLN A 122 -2.57 8.20 9.65
N ILE A 123 -3.69 8.80 9.21
CA ILE A 123 -3.86 9.35 7.87
C ILE A 123 -2.88 10.51 7.71
N HIS A 124 -1.67 10.25 7.23
CA HIS A 124 -0.71 11.31 6.96
C HIS A 124 -0.81 11.77 5.50
N ASN A 125 -1.34 12.98 5.33
CA ASN A 125 -1.34 13.76 4.09
C ASN A 125 -2.10 13.14 2.88
N PRO A 126 -3.42 12.92 3.00
CA PRO A 126 -4.30 12.45 1.93
C PRO A 126 -4.39 13.48 0.78
N TYR A 127 -4.52 13.00 -0.46
CA TYR A 127 -4.91 13.87 -1.57
C TYR A 127 -6.33 14.40 -1.28
N PHE A 128 -6.51 15.72 -1.36
CA PHE A 128 -7.79 16.40 -1.06
C PHE A 128 -8.37 16.16 0.35
N GLY A 129 -7.58 15.72 1.34
CA GLY A 129 -8.08 15.50 2.70
C GLY A 129 -8.79 14.15 2.91
N VAL A 130 -9.17 13.44 1.84
CA VAL A 130 -10.05 12.26 1.90
C VAL A 130 -9.48 11.05 1.16
N ILE A 131 -8.67 11.25 0.12
CA ILE A 131 -8.21 10.16 -0.75
C ILE A 131 -6.82 9.70 -0.31
N PRO A 132 -6.65 8.45 0.14
CA PRO A 132 -5.34 7.94 0.52
C PRO A 132 -4.43 7.78 -0.71
N ARG A 133 -3.15 8.17 -0.61
CA ARG A 133 -2.22 8.16 -1.76
C ARG A 133 -1.90 6.73 -2.25
N ARG A 134 -1.93 5.76 -1.33
CA ARG A 134 -1.56 4.34 -1.58
C ARG A 134 -2.46 3.63 -2.61
N PRO A 135 -3.79 3.55 -2.42
CA PRO A 135 -4.70 2.92 -3.39
C PRO A 135 -4.68 3.64 -4.74
N VAL A 136 -4.47 4.97 -4.77
CA VAL A 136 -4.36 5.72 -6.02
C VAL A 136 -3.17 5.24 -6.86
N TRP A 137 -2.02 4.96 -6.25
CA TRP A 137 -0.86 4.42 -6.97
C TRP A 137 -1.09 2.99 -7.44
N VAL A 138 -1.66 2.12 -6.60
CA VAL A 138 -1.96 0.72 -6.99
C VAL A 138 -2.95 0.71 -8.15
N CYS A 139 -4.05 1.45 -8.05
CA CYS A 139 -5.02 1.56 -9.13
C CYS A 139 -4.40 2.19 -10.39
N GLY A 140 -3.60 3.25 -10.23
CA GLY A 140 -2.93 3.91 -11.36
C GLY A 140 -1.97 2.98 -12.10
N ILE A 141 -1.14 2.22 -11.38
CA ILE A 141 -0.21 1.24 -11.97
C ILE A 141 -0.99 0.12 -12.66
N ALA A 142 -2.02 -0.43 -12.00
CA ALA A 142 -2.84 -1.50 -12.58
C ALA A 142 -3.54 -1.04 -13.87
N PHE A 143 -4.13 0.17 -13.87
CA PHE A 143 -4.82 0.71 -15.03
C PHE A 143 -3.86 1.00 -16.18
N ALA A 144 -2.73 1.64 -15.89
CA ALA A 144 -1.71 1.93 -16.89
C ALA A 144 -1.12 0.65 -17.48
N THR A 145 -0.85 -0.36 -16.64
CA THR A 145 -0.34 -1.66 -17.08
C THR A 145 -1.36 -2.38 -17.98
N ALA A 146 -2.65 -2.38 -17.60
CA ALA A 146 -3.71 -2.95 -18.41
C ALA A 146 -3.77 -2.27 -19.79
N ALA A 147 -3.84 -0.94 -19.82
CA ALA A 147 -3.91 -0.18 -21.07
C ALA A 147 -2.70 -0.42 -21.98
N VAL A 148 -1.48 -0.41 -21.42
CA VAL A 148 -0.24 -0.65 -22.17
C VAL A 148 -0.20 -2.08 -22.71
N LEU A 149 -0.46 -3.09 -21.89
CA LEU A 149 -0.42 -4.49 -22.32
C LEU A 149 -1.49 -4.79 -23.38
N MET A 150 -2.72 -4.30 -23.19
CA MET A 150 -3.79 -4.48 -24.17
C MET A 150 -3.48 -3.81 -25.52
N THR A 151 -2.85 -2.63 -25.48
CA THR A 151 -2.41 -1.94 -26.70
C THR A 151 -1.25 -2.68 -27.35
N LEU A 152 -0.24 -3.09 -26.56
CA LEU A 152 0.96 -3.76 -27.06
C LEU A 152 0.66 -5.12 -27.69
N TRP A 153 -0.28 -5.87 -27.12
CA TRP A 153 -0.66 -7.20 -27.61
C TRP A 153 -1.73 -7.15 -28.72
N GLY A 154 -2.08 -5.95 -29.19
CA GLY A 154 -3.05 -5.79 -30.27
C GLY A 154 -4.48 -6.16 -29.88
N ARG A 155 -4.79 -6.21 -28.58
CA ARG A 155 -6.15 -6.49 -28.08
C ARG A 155 -7.06 -5.27 -28.22
N ILE A 156 -6.48 -4.07 -28.22
CA ILE A 156 -7.18 -2.79 -28.38
C ILE A 156 -6.50 -1.97 -29.47
N ALA A 157 -7.30 -1.47 -30.42
CA ALA A 157 -6.84 -0.60 -31.50
C ALA A 157 -7.15 0.89 -31.28
N TRP A 158 -7.92 1.24 -30.23
CA TRP A 158 -8.36 2.61 -29.91
C TRP A 158 -9.26 3.28 -30.96
N ASP A 159 -9.83 2.48 -31.87
CA ASP A 159 -10.87 2.84 -32.83
C ASP A 159 -12.22 3.17 -32.17
N GLU A 160 -12.62 2.38 -31.17
CA GLU A 160 -13.80 2.61 -30.33
C GLU A 160 -13.39 2.98 -28.90
N PRO A 161 -12.97 4.23 -28.63
CA PRO A 161 -12.31 4.59 -27.37
C PRO A 161 -13.16 4.32 -26.12
N TRP A 162 -14.49 4.43 -26.23
CA TRP A 162 -15.40 4.15 -25.11
C TRP A 162 -15.47 2.66 -24.77
N VAL A 163 -15.62 1.81 -25.78
CA VAL A 163 -15.67 0.35 -25.62
C VAL A 163 -14.33 -0.15 -25.11
N ASN A 164 -13.24 0.34 -25.71
CA ASN A 164 -11.88 0.01 -25.33
C ASN A 164 -11.58 0.41 -23.87
N LEU A 165 -12.05 1.58 -23.42
CA LEU A 165 -11.95 1.98 -22.01
C LEU A 165 -12.73 1.03 -21.08
N CYS A 166 -13.93 0.62 -21.48
CA CYS A 166 -14.72 -0.35 -20.72
C CYS A 166 -13.99 -1.70 -20.61
N GLN A 167 -13.38 -2.17 -21.69
CA GLN A 167 -12.58 -3.41 -21.67
C GLN A 167 -11.34 -3.29 -20.77
N VAL A 168 -10.62 -2.16 -20.85
CA VAL A 168 -9.49 -1.88 -19.94
C VAL A 168 -9.96 -1.88 -18.48
N SER A 169 -11.16 -1.36 -18.18
CA SER A 169 -11.69 -1.33 -16.81
C SER A 169 -11.92 -2.72 -16.20
N VAL A 170 -12.26 -3.72 -17.03
CA VAL A 170 -12.47 -5.10 -16.58
C VAL A 170 -11.12 -5.74 -16.25
N VAL A 171 -10.14 -5.64 -17.16
CA VAL A 171 -8.76 -6.13 -16.91
C VAL A 171 -8.15 -5.42 -15.70
N PHE A 172 -8.32 -4.10 -15.63
CA PHE A 172 -7.88 -3.28 -14.51
C PHE A 172 -8.40 -3.81 -13.18
N THR A 173 -9.65 -4.29 -13.11
CA THR A 173 -10.23 -4.80 -11.86
C THR A 173 -9.45 -6.01 -11.35
N ALA A 174 -9.17 -6.98 -12.22
CA ALA A 174 -8.36 -8.15 -11.88
C ALA A 174 -6.91 -7.78 -11.53
N MET A 175 -6.31 -6.86 -12.30
CA MET A 175 -4.96 -6.37 -12.04
C MET A 175 -4.86 -5.62 -10.71
N ALA A 176 -5.83 -4.76 -10.39
CA ALA A 176 -5.84 -3.98 -9.16
C ALA A 176 -6.00 -4.88 -7.93
N LEU A 177 -6.79 -5.96 -8.04
CA LEU A 177 -6.84 -7.02 -7.02
C LEU A 177 -5.48 -7.67 -6.82
N GLY A 178 -4.83 -8.13 -7.90
CA GLY A 178 -3.50 -8.72 -7.84
C GLY A 178 -2.45 -7.78 -7.24
N GLY A 179 -2.47 -6.50 -7.62
CA GLY A 179 -1.56 -5.50 -7.08
C GLY A 179 -1.82 -5.17 -5.61
N SER A 180 -3.08 -5.14 -5.20
CA SER A 180 -3.43 -4.96 -3.78
C SER A 180 -2.98 -6.13 -2.91
N LEU A 181 -3.05 -7.37 -3.42
CA LEU A 181 -2.56 -8.56 -2.72
C LEU A 181 -1.02 -8.60 -2.68
N GLY A 182 -0.36 -8.23 -3.79
CA GLY A 182 1.10 -8.14 -3.85
C GLY A 182 1.67 -7.12 -2.86
N ASP A 183 0.98 -6.01 -2.66
CA ASP A 183 1.34 -4.96 -1.69
C ASP A 183 1.09 -5.35 -0.21
N ILE A 184 0.31 -6.40 0.05
CA ILE A 184 0.03 -6.91 1.40
C ILE A 184 0.96 -8.05 1.79
N LEU A 185 1.45 -8.83 0.83
CA LEU A 185 2.37 -9.92 1.11
C LEU A 185 3.63 -9.34 1.77
N PRO A 186 3.97 -9.79 3.00
CA PRO A 186 5.14 -9.29 3.69
C PRO A 186 6.37 -9.65 2.85
N GLY A 187 6.95 -8.64 2.20
CA GLY A 187 8.29 -8.76 1.68
C GLY A 187 9.21 -9.04 2.85
N GLU A 188 9.61 -10.31 3.01
CA GLU A 188 10.80 -10.66 3.79
C GLU A 188 11.93 -9.75 3.27
N SER A 189 12.41 -8.87 4.14
CA SER A 189 13.67 -8.20 3.95
C SER A 189 14.38 -8.20 5.28
N GLU A 190 15.47 -8.97 5.28
CA GLU A 190 16.68 -8.78 6.08
C GLU A 190 17.01 -7.29 6.32
#